data_AF-A0A2X3H8C5-F1
#
_entry.id   AF-A0A2X3H8C5-F1
#
_cell.length_a   1.000
_cell.length_b   1.000
_cell.length_c   1.000
_cell.angle_alpha   90.00
_cell.angle_beta   90.00
_cell.angle_gamma   90.00
#
_symmetry.space_group_name_H-M   'P 1'
#
loop_
_entity.id
_entity.type
_entity.pdbx_description
1 polymer ?
#
loop_
_entity_poly.entity_id
_entity_poly.type
_entity_poly.pdbx_seq_one_letter_code
_entity_poly.pdbx_strand_id
1 'polypeptide(L)'
;MVELTNSDVRLNQTFGTKEEAIRAAGNLLLEQGYVEESYIESMIKRDALTSTFIGNMVAIPHGTDDSKKAIKKSGIVLLQVPEGVSLMGMKRK
;
A
#
# COMPACT_ATOMS: atom_id res chain seq x y z
N MET A 1 -4.81 -2.17 -19.49
CA MET A 1 -3.85 -3.17 -18.99
C MET A 1 -2.98 -2.46 -17.97
N VAL A 2 -2.81 -3.02 -16.77
CA VAL A 2 -1.87 -2.46 -15.79
C VAL A 2 -0.47 -2.91 -16.18
N GLU A 3 0.46 -1.97 -16.24
CA GLU A 3 1.88 -2.22 -16.49
C GLU A 3 2.66 -2.01 -15.20
N LEU A 4 3.64 -2.86 -14.94
CA LEU A 4 4.55 -2.74 -13.79
C LEU A 4 5.95 -2.47 -14.33
N THR A 5 6.54 -1.36 -13.93
CA THR A 5 7.88 -0.94 -14.33
C THR A 5 8.81 -0.90 -13.12
N ASN A 6 10.11 -0.74 -13.37
CA ASN A 6 11.09 -0.64 -12.29
C ASN A 6 10.82 0.54 -11.33
N SER A 7 10.21 1.62 -11.81
CA SER A 7 9.89 2.78 -10.96
C SER A 7 8.73 2.52 -9.99
N ASP A 8 7.91 1.50 -10.25
CA ASP A 8 6.81 1.07 -9.39
C ASP A 8 7.25 0.12 -8.26
N VAL A 9 8.52 -0.31 -8.27
CA VAL A 9 9.04 -1.33 -7.36
C VAL A 9 10.06 -0.72 -6.39
N ARG A 10 9.94 -1.07 -5.10
CA ARG A 10 11.00 -0.87 -4.11
C ARG A 10 11.26 -2.20 -3.40
N LEU A 11 12.51 -2.63 -3.45
CA LEU A 11 12.97 -3.85 -2.78
C LEU A 11 13.67 -3.52 -1.47
N ASN A 12 13.81 -4.52 -0.59
CA ASN A 12 14.56 -4.39 0.66
C ASN A 12 14.10 -3.22 1.54
N GLN A 13 12.79 -2.97 1.59
CA GLN A 13 12.22 -1.93 2.45
C GLN A 13 12.09 -2.44 3.89
N THR A 14 11.98 -1.51 4.84
CA THR A 14 11.75 -1.78 6.26
C THR A 14 10.77 -0.75 6.80
N PHE A 15 9.79 -1.20 7.59
CA PHE A 15 8.80 -0.33 8.23
C PHE A 15 8.59 -0.77 9.67
N GLY A 16 8.49 0.19 10.59
CA GLY A 16 8.22 -0.07 12.02
C GLY A 16 6.75 -0.40 12.27
N THR A 17 5.86 0.14 11.45
CA THR A 17 4.41 -0.06 11.59
C THR A 17 3.72 -0.39 10.28
N LYS A 18 2.52 -1.00 10.37
CA LYS A 18 1.65 -1.23 9.22
C LYS A 18 1.28 0.08 8.53
N GLU A 19 0.97 1.12 9.30
CA GLU A 19 0.62 2.43 8.75
C GLU A 19 1.76 3.02 7.92
N GLU A 20 3.01 2.97 8.41
CA GLU A 20 4.19 3.40 7.64
C GLU A 20 4.29 2.67 6.29
N ALA A 21 4.09 1.35 6.27
CA ALA A 21 4.13 0.56 5.04
C ALA A 21 3.00 0.94 4.06
N ILE A 22 1.79 1.18 4.56
CA ILE A 22 0.65 1.60 3.73
C ILE A 22 0.88 3.01 3.19
N ARG A 23 1.38 3.94 4.01
CA ARG A 23 1.72 5.30 3.58
C ARG A 23 2.83 5.29 2.53
N ALA A 24 3.86 4.45 2.70
CA ALA A 24 4.91 4.29 1.69
C ALA A 24 4.34 3.79 0.35
N ALA A 25 3.41 2.83 0.37
CA ALA A 25 2.75 2.37 -0.85
C ALA A 25 1.90 3.48 -1.50
N GLY A 26 1.14 4.22 -0.69
CA GLY A 26 0.34 5.37 -1.16
C GLY A 26 1.19 6.50 -1.74
N ASN A 27 2.33 6.82 -1.11
CA ASN A 27 3.28 7.80 -1.62
C ASN A 27 3.88 7.37 -2.96
N LEU A 28 4.25 6.10 -3.11
CA LEU A 28 4.76 5.59 -4.38
C LEU A 28 3.66 5.65 -5.47
N LEU A 29 2.40 5.37 -5.13
CA LEU A 29 1.29 5.56 -6.06
C LEU A 29 1.14 7.04 -6.49
N LEU A 30 1.31 7.98 -5.55
CA LEU A 30 1.25 9.41 -5.80
C LEU A 30 2.42 9.87 -6.69
N GLU A 31 3.65 9.47 -6.37
CA GLU A 31 4.88 9.77 -7.11
C GLU A 31 4.80 9.31 -8.58
N GLN A 32 4.24 8.11 -8.82
CA GLN A 32 4.05 7.57 -10.17
C GLN A 32 2.82 8.16 -10.91
N GLY A 33 2.08 9.06 -10.24
CA GLY A 33 0.93 9.76 -10.81
C GLY A 33 -0.32 8.89 -10.98
N TYR A 34 -0.46 7.80 -10.22
CA TYR A 34 -1.65 6.94 -10.24
C TYR A 34 -2.81 7.57 -9.49
N VAL A 35 -2.52 8.32 -8.43
CA VAL A 35 -3.52 8.86 -7.50
C VAL A 35 -3.23 10.32 -7.12
N GLU A 36 -4.19 10.94 -6.44
CA GLU A 36 -4.01 12.17 -5.67
C GLU A 36 -3.62 11.87 -4.22
N GLU A 37 -3.04 12.86 -3.53
CA GLU A 37 -2.57 12.73 -2.14
C GLU A 37 -3.69 12.29 -1.19
N SER A 38 -4.92 12.74 -1.44
CA SER A 38 -6.11 12.35 -0.67
C SER A 38 -6.40 10.84 -0.68
N TYR A 39 -5.85 10.09 -1.64
CA TYR A 39 -6.01 8.64 -1.71
C TYR A 39 -5.26 7.91 -0.58
N ILE A 40 -4.16 8.47 -0.08
CA ILE A 40 -3.32 7.84 0.95
C ILE A 40 -4.11 7.65 2.25
N GLU A 41 -4.81 8.68 2.70
CA GLU A 41 -5.67 8.58 3.88
C GLU A 41 -6.81 7.58 3.69
N SER A 42 -7.31 7.44 2.46
CA SER A 42 -8.33 6.43 2.15
C SER A 42 -7.80 4.99 2.27
N MET A 43 -6.51 4.76 1.98
CA MET A 43 -5.86 3.46 2.16
C MET A 43 -5.75 3.10 3.64
N ILE A 44 -5.38 4.08 4.49
CA ILE A 44 -5.33 3.91 5.94
C ILE A 44 -6.72 3.61 6.51
N LYS A 45 -7.71 4.42 6.14
CA LYS A 45 -9.10 4.21 6.55
C LYS A 45 -9.61 2.83 6.13
N ARG A 46 -9.29 2.39 4.90
CA ARG A 46 -9.70 1.08 4.39
C ARG A 46 -9.12 -0.06 5.20
N ASP A 47 -7.84 0.00 5.54
CA ASP A 47 -7.19 -1.05 6.35
C ASP A 47 -7.67 -1.06 7.81
N ALA A 48 -8.03 0.10 8.35
CA ALA A 48 -8.61 0.22 9.70
C ALA A 48 -10.00 -0.44 9.82
N LEU A 49 -10.81 -0.48 8.75
CA LEU A 49 -12.10 -1.17 8.74
C LEU A 49 -11.95 -2.69 8.82
N THR A 50 -11.03 -3.23 8.02
CA THR A 50 -10.62 -4.62 8.07
C THR A 50 -9.26 -4.75 7.38
N SER A 51 -8.38 -5.55 7.95
CA SER A 51 -7.02 -5.69 7.44
C SER A 51 -7.01 -6.06 5.96
N THR A 52 -6.12 -5.42 5.21
CA THR A 52 -5.86 -5.71 3.79
C THR A 52 -4.84 -6.84 3.60
N PHE A 53 -4.45 -7.52 4.69
CA PHE A 53 -3.64 -8.73 4.66
C PHE A 53 -4.45 -9.91 4.14
N ILE A 54 -3.97 -10.58 3.11
CA ILE A 54 -4.67 -11.68 2.42
C ILE A 54 -4.06 -13.06 2.69
N GLY A 55 -3.07 -13.15 3.60
CA GLY A 55 -2.31 -14.37 3.86
C GLY A 55 -1.02 -14.44 3.06
N ASN A 56 -0.26 -15.53 3.25
CA ASN A 56 1.00 -15.81 2.55
C ASN A 56 1.99 -14.63 2.50
N MET A 57 2.08 -13.86 3.59
CA MET A 57 2.96 -12.70 3.71
C MET A 57 2.65 -11.56 2.72
N VAL A 58 1.43 -11.50 2.17
CA VAL A 58 0.98 -10.45 1.24
C VAL A 58 -0.15 -9.60 1.83
N ALA A 59 -0.03 -8.29 1.67
CA ALA A 59 -1.13 -7.35 1.86
C ALA A 59 -1.34 -6.51 0.59
N ILE A 60 -2.59 -6.13 0.35
CA ILE A 60 -3.02 -5.36 -0.82
C ILE A 60 -3.70 -4.05 -0.36
N PRO A 61 -2.97 -3.12 0.26
CA PRO A 61 -3.56 -1.86 0.69
C PRO A 61 -4.11 -1.09 -0.52
N HIS A 62 -5.36 -0.66 -0.41
CA HIS A 62 -6.10 0.06 -1.44
C HIS A 62 -7.06 1.06 -0.76
N GLY A 63 -7.51 2.07 -1.50
CA GLY A 63 -8.47 3.05 -1.00
C GLY A 63 -9.89 2.50 -0.81
N THR A 64 -10.75 3.27 -0.15
CA THR A 64 -12.18 3.00 -0.03
C THR A 64 -12.93 3.22 -1.34
N ASP A 65 -14.15 2.70 -1.49
CA ASP A 65 -14.97 2.94 -2.70
C ASP A 65 -15.19 4.42 -3.02
N ASP A 66 -15.39 5.25 -1.99
CA ASP A 66 -15.63 6.70 -2.16
C ASP A 66 -14.38 7.48 -2.63
N SER A 67 -13.19 6.88 -2.57
CA SER A 67 -11.94 7.51 -3.02
C SER A 67 -11.61 7.24 -4.48
N LYS A 68 -12.49 6.57 -5.24
CA LYS A 68 -12.34 6.37 -6.70
C LYS A 68 -12.08 7.67 -7.46
N LYS A 69 -12.66 8.79 -7.01
CA LYS A 69 -12.43 10.13 -7.61
C LYS A 69 -10.98 10.63 -7.52
N ALA A 70 -10.19 10.10 -6.58
CA ALA A 70 -8.79 10.45 -6.40
C ALA A 70 -7.84 9.56 -7.22
N ILE A 71 -8.37 8.60 -8.01
CA ILE A 71 -7.59 7.76 -8.92
C ILE A 71 -7.49 8.50 -10.27
N LYS A 72 -6.27 8.83 -10.68
CA LYS A 72 -5.98 9.47 -11.98
C LYS A 72 -5.92 8.45 -13.10
N LYS A 73 -5.30 7.31 -12.84
CA LYS A 73 -5.19 6.16 -13.75
C LYS A 73 -4.95 4.88 -12.94
N SER A 74 -5.43 3.75 -13.42
CA SER A 74 -5.17 2.45 -12.79
C SER A 74 -3.68 2.13 -12.78
N GLY A 75 -3.17 1.63 -11.65
CA GLY A 75 -1.77 1.23 -11.48
C GLY A 75 -1.57 0.42 -10.21
N ILE A 76 -0.40 -0.22 -10.10
CA ILE A 76 0.02 -1.00 -8.93
C ILE A 76 1.47 -0.62 -8.64
N VAL A 77 1.82 -0.61 -7.35
CA VAL A 77 3.20 -0.48 -6.89
C VAL A 77 3.54 -1.67 -5.99
N LEU A 78 4.82 -2.03 -5.90
CA LEU A 78 5.29 -3.17 -5.13
C LEU A 78 6.37 -2.72 -4.14
N LEU A 79 6.11 -2.97 -2.87
CA LEU A 79 7.10 -2.85 -1.80
C LEU A 79 7.42 -4.25 -1.29
N GLN A 80 8.66 -4.70 -1.47
CA GLN A 80 9.13 -5.92 -0.81
C GLN A 80 9.77 -5.54 0.53
N VAL A 81 9.28 -6.17 1.59
CA VAL A 81 9.76 -6.00 2.96
C VAL A 81 10.29 -7.35 3.42
N PRO A 82 11.60 -7.66 3.29
CA PRO A 82 12.14 -9.00 3.56
C PRO A 82 11.88 -9.49 4.97
N GLU A 83 12.02 -8.58 5.93
CA GLU A 83 11.71 -8.86 7.32
C GLU A 83 10.18 -8.96 7.54
N GLY A 84 9.38 -8.38 6.65
CA GLY A 84 7.93 -8.24 6.73
C GLY A 84 7.51 -6.98 7.48
N VAL A 85 6.23 -6.91 7.86
CA VAL A 85 5.66 -5.89 8.78
C VAL A 85 4.61 -6.57 9.65
N SER A 86 4.44 -6.17 10.91
CA SER A 86 3.32 -6.69 11.71
C SER A 86 2.01 -6.09 11.21
N LEU A 87 1.21 -6.89 10.49
CA LEU A 87 -0.01 -6.40 9.82
C LEU A 87 -1.30 -6.64 10.64
N MET A 88 -1.23 -7.56 11.61
CA MET A 88 -2.34 -7.95 12.50
C MET A 88 -2.04 -7.73 14.00
N GLY A 89 -1.02 -6.92 14.34
CA GLY A 89 -0.61 -6.71 15.73
C GLY A 89 0.07 -7.92 16.38
N MET A 90 0.22 -9.04 15.67
CA MET A 90 1.09 -10.13 16.10
C MET A 90 2.54 -9.70 15.86
N LYS A 91 3.27 -9.46 16.95
CA LYS A 91 4.73 -9.35 16.90
C LYS A 91 5.30 -10.64 16.33
N ARG A 92 6.36 -10.51 15.53
CA ARG A 92 7.18 -11.67 15.14
C ARG A 92 7.68 -12.35 16.40
N LYS A 93 7.63 -13.68 16.44
CA LYS A 93 8.47 -14.47 17.32
C LYS A 93 9.87 -14.53 16.73
#